data_AF-A0A920S7N0-F1
#
_entry.id   AF-A0A920S7N0-F1
#
_cell.length_a   1.000
_cell.length_b   1.000
_cell.length_c   1.000
_cell.angle_alpha   90.00
_cell.angle_beta   90.00
_cell.angle_gamma   90.00
#
_symmetry.space_group_name_H-M   'P 1'
#
loop_
_entity.id
_entity.type
_entity.pdbx_description
1 polymer ?
#
loop_
_entity_poly.entity_id
_entity_poly.type
_entity_poly.pdbx_seq_one_letter_code
_entity_poly.pdbx_strand_id
1 'polypeptide(L)' 'MVSSNEAFYLDEFPDKVVIVGGGYIAVEFPGILNGLGRTTLLYRGRFFSGFSMSVYENSSPKTAGKRIEFV' A
#
# COMPACT_ATOMS: atom_id res chain seq x y z
N MET A 1 -8.55 -10.88 -8.02
CA MET A 1 -7.27 -10.15 -7.81
C MET A 1 -7.07 -9.26 -9.01
N VAL A 2 -6.78 -7.99 -8.80
CA VAL A 2 -6.52 -7.00 -9.85
C VAL A 2 -5.13 -6.40 -9.64
N SER A 3 -4.53 -5.80 -10.67
CA SER A 3 -3.27 -5.08 -10.52
C SER A 3 -3.52 -3.59 -10.32
N SER A 4 -2.43 -2.81 -10.18
CA SER A 4 -2.51 -1.35 -10.14
C SER A 4 -3.11 -0.74 -11.40
N ASN A 5 -3.07 -1.44 -12.54
CA ASN A 5 -3.62 -0.94 -13.80
C ASN A 5 -5.15 -0.88 -13.76
N GLU A 6 -5.80 -1.85 -13.12
CA GLU A 6 -7.27 -1.94 -13.08
C GLU A 6 -7.86 -1.35 -11.79
N ALA A 7 -7.03 -1.10 -10.76
CA ALA A 7 -7.50 -0.69 -9.43
C ALA A 7 -8.34 0.60 -9.40
N PHE A 8 -8.19 1.47 -10.39
CA PHE A 8 -8.93 2.74 -10.51
C PHE A 8 -10.17 2.66 -11.41
N TYR A 9 -10.41 1.51 -12.03
CA TYR A 9 -11.51 1.28 -12.98
C TYR A 9 -12.51 0.25 -12.46
N LEU A 10 -12.54 0.03 -11.15
CA LEU A 10 -13.56 -0.81 -10.52
C LEU A 10 -14.90 -0.09 -10.57
N ASP A 11 -15.94 -0.80 -11.02
CA ASP A 11 -17.32 -0.26 -11.06
C ASP A 11 -17.81 0.15 -9.66
N GLU A 12 -17.39 -0.59 -8.64
CA GLU A 12 -17.65 -0.30 -7.22
C GLU A 12 -16.37 -0.40 -6.40
N PHE A 13 -16.19 0.54 -5.48
CA PHE A 13 -15.02 0.52 -4.58
C PHE A 13 -15.27 -0.42 -3.40
N PRO A 14 -14.37 -1.38 -3.12
CA PRO A 14 -14.56 -2.34 -2.03
C PRO A 14 -14.32 -1.72 -0.65
N ASP A 15 -15.13 -2.13 0.34
CA ASP A 15 -14.98 -1.70 1.75
C ASP A 15 -13.63 -2.10 2.38
N LYS A 16 -13.01 -3.18 1.85
CA LYS A 16 -11.75 -3.75 2.34
C LYS A 16 -10.84 -4.09 1.17
N VAL A 17 -9.59 -3.61 1.24
CA VAL A 17 -8.56 -3.84 0.23
C VAL A 17 -7.34 -4.49 0.87
N VAL A 18 -6.81 -5.53 0.24
CA VAL A 18 -5.50 -6.10 0.57
C VAL A 18 -4.57 -5.84 -0.59
N ILE A 19 -3.47 -5.14 -0.33
CA ILE A 19 -2.39 -4.89 -1.29
C ILE A 19 -1.27 -5.86 -0.97
N VAL A 20 -0.76 -6.54 -2.00
CA VAL A 20 0.31 -7.53 -1.85
C VAL A 20 1.54 -7.03 -2.59
N GLY A 21 2.63 -6.75 -1.86
CA GLY A 21 3.91 -6.37 -2.44
C GLY A 21 4.72 -5.42 -1.56
N GLY A 22 6.04 -5.42 -1.76
CA GLY A 22 6.97 -4.53 -1.05
C GLY A 22 7.59 -3.45 -1.93
N GLY A 23 7.20 -3.35 -3.20
CA GLY A 23 7.71 -2.34 -4.13
C GLY A 23 7.05 -0.97 -3.97
N TYR A 24 7.58 0.04 -4.65
CA TYR A 24 7.11 1.43 -4.53
C TYR A 24 5.61 1.59 -4.77
N ILE A 25 5.06 0.96 -5.79
CA ILE A 25 3.62 1.02 -6.09
C ILE A 25 2.80 0.49 -4.90
N ALA A 26 3.18 -0.67 -4.35
CA ALA A 26 2.44 -1.30 -3.25
C ALA A 26 2.50 -0.47 -1.96
N VAL A 27 3.61 0.22 -1.69
CA VAL A 27 3.79 1.04 -0.47
C VAL A 27 3.01 2.35 -0.53
N GLU A 28 2.86 2.95 -1.72
CA GLU A 28 2.13 4.21 -1.88
C GLU A 28 0.61 4.02 -2.00
N PHE A 29 0.16 2.86 -2.49
CA PHE A 29 -1.27 2.56 -2.69
C PHE A 29 -2.15 2.75 -1.44
N PRO A 30 -1.76 2.36 -0.22
CA PRO A 30 -2.53 2.65 0.98
C PRO A 30 -2.73 4.15 1.23
N GLY A 31 -1.77 4.99 0.83
CA GLY A 31 -1.88 6.44 0.87
C GLY A 31 -2.89 6.97 -0.14
N ILE A 32 -2.92 6.41 -1.34
CA ILE A 32 -3.89 6.73 -2.40
C ILE A 32 -5.31 6.34 -1.99
N LEU A 33 -5.48 5.18 -1.36
CA LEU A 33 -6.78 4.64 -0.94
C LEU A 33 -7.26 5.19 0.42
N ASN A 34 -6.56 6.18 0.98
CA ASN A 34 -6.88 6.74 2.27
C ASN A 34 -8.28 7.37 2.28
N GLY A 35 -9.15 6.87 3.17
CA GLY A 35 -10.53 7.35 3.31
C GLY A 35 -11.55 6.69 2.37
N LEU A 36 -11.11 5.85 1.42
CA LEU A 36 -12.00 5.11 0.51
C LEU A 36 -12.41 3.75 1.06
N GLY A 37 -11.63 3.16 1.96
CA GLY A 37 -11.92 1.87 2.58
C GLY A 37 -10.86 1.47 3.59
N ARG A 38 -11.05 0.32 4.25
CA ARG A 38 -10.00 -0.26 5.10
C ARG A 38 -8.95 -0.94 4.22
N THR A 39 -7.71 -0.49 4.32
CA THR A 39 -6.62 -1.01 3.49
C THR A 39 -5.57 -1.72 4.35
N THR A 40 -5.17 -2.91 3.93
CA THR A 40 -4.09 -3.69 4.56
C THR A 40 -2.98 -3.91 3.53
N LEU A 41 -1.75 -3.61 3.90
CA LEU A 41 -0.56 -3.90 3.09
C LEU A 41 0.12 -5.17 3.62
N LEU A 42 0.14 -6.21 2.79
CA LEU A 42 0.85 -7.46 3.03
C LEU A 42 2.16 -7.45 2.23
N TYR A 43 3.29 -7.66 2.90
CA TYR A 43 4.58 -7.75 2.23
C TYR A 43 5.47 -8.82 2.88
N ARG A 44 6.45 -9.31 2.14
CA ARG A 44 7.40 -10.31 2.64
C ARG A 44 8.82 -9.79 2.48
N GLY A 45 9.60 -9.84 3.56
CA GLY A 45 11.00 -9.42 3.56
C GLY A 45 11.15 -7.93 3.78
N ARG A 46 11.95 -7.25 2.95
CA ARG A 46 12.17 -5.81 3.04
C ARG A 46 11.33 -5.08 2.00
N PHE A 47 10.83 -3.90 2.36
CA PHE A 47 10.31 -2.95 1.37
C PHE A 47 11.39 -2.59 0.34
N PHE A 48 11.03 -2.05 -0.82
CA PHE A 48 11.93 -1.44 -1.80
C PHE A 48 13.22 -2.21 -2.14
N SER A 49 13.17 -3.55 -2.23
CA SER A 49 14.34 -4.34 -2.62
C SER A 49 14.92 -3.83 -3.94
N GLY A 50 16.14 -3.26 -3.91
CA GLY A 50 16.79 -2.60 -5.05
C GLY A 50 16.90 -1.07 -5.00
N PHE A 51 16.33 -0.41 -3.98
CA PHE A 51 16.43 1.05 -3.79
C PHE A 51 17.40 1.44 -2.66
N SER A 52 17.82 2.71 -2.61
CA SER A 52 18.70 3.25 -1.56
C SER A 52 17.99 3.36 -0.21
N MET A 53 18.74 3.25 0.89
CA MET A 53 18.21 3.33 2.27
C MET A 53 17.40 4.62 2.54
N SER A 54 17.74 5.73 1.88
CA SER A 54 17.02 7.00 2.00
C SER A 54 15.56 6.92 1.59
N VAL A 55 15.22 6.07 0.62
CA VAL A 55 13.82 5.84 0.22
C VAL A 55 13.07 5.14 1.35
N TYR A 56 13.70 4.16 2.02
CA TYR A 56 13.11 3.42 3.13
C TYR A 56 12.78 4.30 4.32
N GLU A 57 13.67 5.22 4.69
CA GLU A 57 13.52 6.05 5.89
C GLU A 57 12.34 7.03 5.76
N ASN A 58 12.09 7.53 4.54
CA ASN A 58 10.98 8.43 4.25
C ASN A 58 9.65 7.72 4.00
N SER A 59 9.67 6.45 3.59
CA SER A 59 8.47 5.65 3.31
C SER A 59 8.11 4.68 4.44
N SER A 60 8.96 4.60 5.48
CA SER A 60 8.63 3.92 6.74
C SER A 60 7.34 4.54 7.28
N PRO A 61 6.27 3.74 7.43
CA PRO A 61 4.95 4.27 7.74
C PRO A 61 4.98 4.93 9.12
N LYS A 62 4.94 6.26 9.13
CA LYS A 62 4.70 7.06 10.33
C LYS A 62 3.23 6.86 10.72
N THR A 63 2.98 5.80 11.48
CA THR A 63 1.63 5.42 11.92
C THR A 63 1.15 6.36 13.01
N ALA A 64 0.55 7.48 12.61
CA ALA A 64 -0.28 8.30 13.48
C ALA A 64 -1.56 8.68 12.72
N GLY A 65 -2.62 7.88 12.88
CA GLY A 65 -3.99 8.25 12.51
C GLY A 65 -4.59 7.66 11.23
N LYS A 66 -3.90 6.82 10.45
CA LYS A 66 -4.46 6.19 9.23
C LYS A 66 -4.81 4.72 9.45
N ARG A 67 -5.96 4.28 8.91
CA ARG A 67 -6.48 2.88 8.94
C ARG A 67 -5.69 1.97 7.99
N ILE A 68 -4.36 1.94 8.13
CA ILE A 68 -3.46 1.14 7.31
C ILE A 68 -2.76 0.15 8.23
N GLU A 69 -3.05 -1.13 8.04
CA GLU A 69 -2.41 -2.22 8.77
C GLU A 69 -1.34 -2.88 7.90
N PHE A 70 -0.17 -3.11 8.49
CA PHE A 70 0.95 -3.78 7.85
C PHE A 70 1.07 -5.18 8.46
N VAL A 71 1.07 -6.19 7.61
CA VAL A 71 1.19 -7.61 7.99
C VAL A 71 2.35 -8.26 7.25
#